data_AF-A0A521U5U9-F1
#
_entry.id   AF-A0A521U5U9-F1
#
_cell.length_a   1.000
_cell.length_b   1.000
_cell.length_c   1.000
_cell.angle_alpha   90.00
_cell.angle_beta   90.00
_cell.angle_gamma   90.00
#
_symmetry.space_group_name_H-M   'P 1'
#
loop_
_entity.id
_entity.type
_entity.pdbx_description
1 polymer ?
#
loop_
_entity_poly.entity_id
_entity_poly.type
_entity_poly.pdbx_seq_one_letter_code
_entity_poly.pdbx_strand_id
1 'polypeptide(L)'
;MKTIDPATALRIARRLCDRAGVALILPTDLRRKAVIELVILARDAVGEVDAKAVRAGTTVTLPGAPGPALALLGIIPVLGPALLALAAGAGRTTIYLSPAAVADGVLLLRTVWHELGHVGSIAKGRLGWCFAYLIAAEVRAGGEAPCFGAGMVVAVVLGADVDQVAADAKRSLQGYALDEPARALAEGIIDSVRETLRATGDLGGIRAEVVAELAAEGIAV
;
A
#
# COMPACT_ATOMS: atom_id res chain seq x y z
N MET A 1 -1.50 5.98 22.16
CA MET A 1 -2.11 5.74 20.83
C MET A 1 -3.60 5.43 21.00
N LYS A 2 -4.46 6.15 20.27
CA LYS A 2 -5.91 5.89 20.20
C LYS A 2 -6.16 4.61 19.41
N THR A 3 -7.10 3.79 19.87
CA THR A 3 -7.57 2.63 19.11
C THR A 3 -8.71 3.07 18.19
N ILE A 4 -8.84 2.39 17.05
CA ILE A 4 -9.96 2.57 16.12
C ILE A 4 -10.62 1.21 15.96
N ASP A 5 -11.93 1.17 16.17
CA ASP A 5 -12.72 -0.03 15.91
C ASP A 5 -12.59 -0.44 14.42
N PRO A 6 -12.30 -1.72 14.10
CA PRO A 6 -12.11 -2.17 12.72
C PRO A 6 -13.30 -1.89 11.79
N ALA A 7 -14.54 -1.94 12.29
CA ALA A 7 -15.70 -1.64 11.45
C ALA A 7 -15.76 -0.15 11.10
N THR A 8 -15.40 0.72 12.04
CA THR A 8 -15.26 2.17 11.81
C THR A 8 -14.13 2.48 10.84
N ALA A 9 -12.95 1.90 11.04
CA ALA A 9 -11.84 2.04 10.12
C ALA A 9 -12.21 1.58 8.70
N LEU A 10 -12.99 0.50 8.57
CA LEU A 10 -13.43 0.01 7.27
C LEU A 10 -14.40 0.96 6.57
N ARG A 11 -15.28 1.65 7.30
CA ARG A 11 -16.16 2.69 6.71
C ARG A 11 -15.34 3.86 6.17
N ILE A 12 -14.36 4.34 6.93
CA ILE A 12 -13.42 5.38 6.49
C ILE A 12 -12.66 4.90 5.24
N ALA A 13 -12.06 3.70 5.30
CA ALA A 13 -11.30 3.12 4.19
C ALA A 13 -12.12 3.04 2.89
N ARG A 14 -13.38 2.60 2.99
CA ARG A 14 -14.30 2.56 1.83
C ARG A 14 -14.54 3.95 1.26
N ARG A 15 -14.86 4.93 2.11
CA ARG A 15 -15.11 6.32 1.69
C ARG A 15 -13.89 6.95 1.00
N LEU A 16 -12.69 6.69 1.51
CA LEU A 16 -11.43 7.11 0.89
C LEU A 16 -11.22 6.47 -0.49
N CYS A 17 -11.40 5.15 -0.58
CA CYS A 17 -11.25 4.41 -1.84
C CYS A 17 -12.29 4.85 -2.88
N ASP A 18 -13.54 5.04 -2.46
CA ASP A 18 -14.62 5.52 -3.32
C ASP A 18 -14.31 6.92 -3.88
N ARG A 19 -13.81 7.83 -3.04
CA ARG A 19 -13.37 9.17 -3.47
C ARG A 19 -12.20 9.12 -4.45
N ALA A 20 -11.28 8.17 -4.28
CA ALA A 20 -10.17 7.93 -5.18
C ALA A 20 -10.56 7.16 -6.46
N GLY A 21 -11.81 6.69 -6.58
CA GLY A 21 -12.27 5.87 -7.71
C GLY A 21 -11.70 4.45 -7.72
N VAL A 22 -11.25 3.94 -6.57
CA VAL A 22 -10.55 2.67 -6.41
C VAL A 22 -11.49 1.60 -5.84
N ALA A 23 -11.38 0.36 -6.31
CA ALA A 23 -12.07 -0.76 -5.67
C ALA A 23 -11.33 -1.21 -4.40
N LEU A 24 -12.07 -1.44 -3.31
CA LEU A 24 -11.53 -2.04 -2.09
C LEU A 24 -12.08 -3.46 -1.91
N ILE A 25 -11.19 -4.45 -1.97
CA ILE A 25 -11.52 -5.87 -1.90
C ILE A 25 -11.14 -6.44 -0.54
N LEU A 26 -12.11 -7.06 0.14
CA LEU A 26 -11.93 -7.64 1.47
C LEU A 26 -11.23 -9.01 1.41
N PRO A 27 -10.61 -9.46 2.53
CA PRO A 27 -9.88 -10.73 2.55
C PRO A 27 -10.72 -11.97 2.21
N THR A 28 -12.02 -11.92 2.43
CA THR A 28 -12.94 -13.04 2.17
C THR A 28 -13.33 -13.19 0.70
N ASP A 29 -13.07 -12.18 -0.13
CA ASP A 29 -13.40 -12.18 -1.56
C ASP A 29 -12.51 -13.17 -2.33
N LEU A 30 -13.11 -13.94 -3.25
CA LEU A 30 -12.39 -14.94 -4.06
C LEU A 30 -11.32 -14.31 -4.96
N ARG A 31 -11.53 -13.07 -5.44
CA ARG A 31 -10.55 -12.34 -6.25
C ARG A 31 -9.26 -12.11 -5.47
N ARG A 32 -9.37 -11.78 -4.18
CA ARG A 32 -8.21 -11.61 -3.28
C ARG A 32 -7.43 -12.91 -3.14
N LYS A 33 -8.10 -14.05 -3.05
CA LYS A 33 -7.42 -15.36 -3.01
C LYS A 33 -6.58 -15.57 -4.27
N ALA A 34 -7.16 -15.39 -5.45
CA ALA A 34 -6.44 -15.55 -6.72
C ALA A 34 -5.23 -14.62 -6.85
N VAL A 35 -5.38 -13.33 -6.51
CA VAL A 35 -4.29 -12.35 -6.53
C VAL A 35 -3.15 -12.77 -5.61
N ILE A 36 -3.46 -13.21 -4.39
CA ILE A 36 -2.44 -13.54 -3.40
C ILE A 36 -1.70 -14.84 -3.74
N GLU A 37 -2.35 -15.83 -4.33
CA GLU A 37 -1.65 -17.01 -4.84
C GLU A 37 -0.65 -16.65 -5.95
N LEU A 38 -0.98 -15.68 -6.82
CA LEU A 38 0.00 -15.18 -7.80
C LEU A 38 1.15 -14.42 -7.15
N VAL A 39 0.89 -13.65 -6.09
CA VAL A 39 1.95 -12.96 -5.33
C VAL A 39 2.88 -13.98 -4.68
N ILE A 40 2.34 -15.07 -4.13
CA ILE A 40 3.13 -16.17 -3.56
C ILE A 40 3.99 -16.80 -4.65
N LEU A 41 3.39 -17.16 -5.78
CA LEU A 41 4.13 -17.75 -6.92
C LEU A 41 5.23 -16.81 -7.44
N ALA A 42 4.96 -15.50 -7.51
CA ALA A 42 5.94 -14.51 -7.93
C ALA A 42 7.11 -14.38 -6.95
N ARG A 43 6.85 -14.47 -5.65
CA ARG A 43 7.88 -14.44 -4.62
C ARG A 43 8.69 -15.74 -4.61
N ASP A 44 8.02 -16.87 -4.73
CA ASP A 44 8.64 -18.20 -4.78
C ASP A 44 9.62 -18.32 -5.96
N ALA A 45 9.26 -17.76 -7.12
CA ALA A 45 10.11 -17.74 -8.30
C ALA A 45 11.43 -16.95 -8.12
N VAL A 46 11.53 -16.08 -7.12
CA VAL A 46 12.73 -15.28 -6.83
C VAL A 46 13.42 -15.67 -5.52
N GLY A 47 12.84 -16.57 -4.73
CA GLY A 47 13.40 -17.06 -3.47
C GLY A 47 12.35 -17.73 -2.57
N GLU A 48 12.78 -18.30 -1.44
CA GLU A 48 11.85 -18.96 -0.53
C GLU A 48 10.79 -18.00 0.04
N VAL A 49 9.54 -18.47 0.08
CA VAL A 49 8.41 -17.68 0.57
C VAL A 49 7.60 -18.44 1.63
N ASP A 50 7.35 -17.79 2.77
CA ASP A 50 6.31 -18.25 3.70
C ASP A 50 4.93 -17.88 3.15
N ALA A 51 4.34 -18.80 2.40
CA ALA A 51 3.02 -18.64 1.82
C ALA A 51 1.93 -18.34 2.87
N LYS A 52 2.04 -18.83 4.11
CA LYS A 52 1.07 -18.56 5.17
C LYS A 52 1.18 -17.10 5.63
N ALA A 53 2.40 -16.61 5.82
CA ALA A 53 2.64 -15.21 6.15
C ALA A 53 2.14 -14.27 5.05
N VAL A 54 2.38 -14.59 3.77
CA VAL A 54 1.85 -13.80 2.64
C VAL A 54 0.33 -13.76 2.63
N ARG A 55 -0.34 -14.92 2.81
CA ARG A 55 -1.81 -14.98 2.87
C ARG A 55 -2.39 -14.14 4.00
N ALA A 56 -1.73 -14.12 5.16
CA ALA A 56 -2.20 -13.39 6.33
C ALA A 56 -1.90 -11.89 6.27
N GLY A 57 -0.72 -11.50 5.78
CA GLY A 57 -0.18 -10.15 5.94
C GLY A 57 -0.23 -9.26 4.71
N THR A 58 -0.27 -9.83 3.50
CA THR A 58 -0.05 -9.04 2.28
C THR A 58 -1.32 -8.37 1.76
N THR A 59 -1.27 -7.04 1.72
CA THR A 59 -2.17 -6.15 0.96
C THR A 59 -1.47 -5.76 -0.34
N VAL A 60 -2.22 -5.65 -1.43
CA VAL A 60 -1.67 -5.28 -2.76
C VAL A 60 -2.58 -4.32 -3.48
N THR A 61 -2.02 -3.29 -4.10
CA THR A 61 -2.68 -2.48 -5.11
C THR A 61 -2.35 -2.98 -6.51
N LEU A 62 -3.38 -3.32 -7.30
CA LEU A 62 -3.23 -3.64 -8.72
C LEU A 62 -3.79 -2.52 -9.61
N PRO A 63 -3.08 -2.12 -10.67
CA PRO A 63 -3.58 -1.14 -11.61
C PRO A 63 -4.79 -1.69 -12.37
N GLY A 64 -5.81 -0.86 -12.54
CA GLY A 64 -6.84 -1.12 -13.52
C GLY A 64 -6.28 -0.77 -14.89
N ALA A 65 -6.12 -1.75 -15.76
CA ALA A 65 -5.64 -1.49 -17.11
C ALA A 65 -6.75 -1.80 -18.11
N PRO A 66 -7.24 -0.82 -18.88
CA PRO A 66 -7.97 -1.10 -20.10
C PRO A 66 -6.99 -1.24 -21.29
N GLY A 67 -7.35 -2.10 -22.26
CA GLY A 67 -6.76 -2.10 -23.60
C GLY A 67 -5.35 -2.72 -23.73
N PRO A 68 -4.61 -2.41 -24.81
CA PRO A 68 -3.39 -3.14 -25.23
C PRO A 68 -2.23 -3.08 -24.23
N ALA A 69 -2.29 -2.16 -23.27
CA ALA A 69 -1.28 -2.01 -22.22
C ALA A 69 -1.28 -3.20 -21.24
N LEU A 70 -2.44 -3.85 -21.03
CA LEU A 70 -2.57 -5.12 -20.31
C LEU A 70 -1.67 -6.24 -20.87
N ALA A 71 -1.44 -6.23 -22.19
CA ALA A 71 -0.63 -7.25 -22.86
C ALA A 71 0.83 -7.26 -22.39
N LEU A 72 1.33 -6.15 -21.86
CA LEU A 72 2.67 -6.06 -21.26
C LEU A 72 2.80 -6.92 -20.00
N LEU A 73 1.72 -7.11 -19.23
CA LEU A 73 1.72 -8.07 -18.12
C LEU A 73 1.91 -9.49 -18.64
N GLY A 74 1.30 -9.82 -19.78
CA GLY A 74 1.42 -11.11 -20.46
C GLY A 74 2.84 -11.49 -20.91
N ILE A 75 3.75 -10.52 -21.00
CA ILE A 75 5.16 -10.73 -21.39
C ILE A 75 5.98 -11.28 -20.21
N ILE A 76 5.50 -11.14 -18.97
CA ILE A 76 6.16 -11.68 -17.79
C ILE A 76 6.08 -13.21 -17.86
N PRO A 77 7.22 -13.93 -17.93
CA PRO A 77 7.23 -15.39 -17.99
C PRO A 77 6.46 -15.99 -16.82
N VAL A 78 5.70 -17.07 -17.07
CA VAL A 78 4.93 -17.85 -16.09
C VAL A 78 3.71 -17.13 -15.48
N LEU A 79 3.84 -15.86 -15.08
CA LEU A 79 2.80 -15.12 -14.35
C LEU A 79 1.92 -14.23 -15.22
N GLY A 80 2.42 -13.87 -16.40
CA GLY A 80 1.80 -12.85 -17.24
C GLY A 80 0.34 -13.12 -17.63
N PRO A 81 -0.02 -14.33 -18.08
CA PRO A 81 -1.41 -14.65 -18.42
C PRO A 81 -2.39 -14.52 -17.24
N ALA A 82 -1.94 -14.85 -16.02
CA ALA A 82 -2.79 -14.78 -14.83
C ALA A 82 -2.94 -13.34 -14.31
N LEU A 83 -1.86 -12.54 -14.36
CA LEU A 83 -1.90 -11.11 -14.07
C LEU A 83 -2.80 -10.36 -15.07
N LEU A 84 -2.70 -10.72 -16.35
CA LEU A 84 -3.55 -10.21 -17.44
C LEU A 84 -5.03 -10.52 -17.18
N ALA A 85 -5.38 -11.75 -16.82
CA ALA A 85 -6.76 -12.16 -16.55
C ALA A 85 -7.37 -11.41 -15.35
N LEU A 86 -6.61 -11.18 -14.29
CA LEU A 86 -7.09 -10.44 -13.11
C LEU A 86 -7.23 -8.94 -13.37
N ALA A 87 -6.26 -8.34 -14.07
CA ALA A 87 -6.28 -6.92 -14.38
C ALA A 87 -7.38 -6.58 -15.41
N ALA A 88 -7.66 -7.46 -16.37
CA ALA A 88 -8.76 -7.31 -17.33
C ALA A 88 -10.15 -7.36 -16.66
N GLY A 89 -10.30 -8.11 -15.56
CA GLY A 89 -11.56 -8.22 -14.83
C GLY A 89 -11.86 -7.07 -13.87
N ALA A 90 -10.87 -6.24 -13.52
CA ALA A 90 -11.02 -5.21 -12.49
C ALA A 90 -11.62 -3.89 -13.01
N GLY A 91 -11.34 -3.51 -14.27
CA GLY A 91 -11.83 -2.27 -14.91
C GLY A 91 -11.37 -0.95 -14.29
N ARG A 92 -10.83 -0.98 -13.06
CA ARG A 92 -10.28 0.15 -12.27
C ARG A 92 -9.21 -0.34 -11.31
N THR A 93 -8.36 0.57 -10.85
CA THR A 93 -7.33 0.27 -9.81
C THR A 93 -8.01 -0.30 -8.57
N THR A 94 -7.40 -1.31 -7.98
CA THR A 94 -8.01 -2.13 -6.94
C THR A 94 -7.02 -2.42 -5.81
N ILE A 95 -7.43 -2.19 -4.56
CA ILE A 95 -6.71 -2.55 -3.34
C ILE A 95 -7.28 -3.85 -2.79
N TYR A 96 -6.43 -4.86 -2.61
CA TYR A 96 -6.78 -6.16 -2.04
C TYR A 96 -6.25 -6.26 -0.61
N LEU A 97 -7.12 -6.12 0.39
CA LEU A 97 -6.72 -6.08 1.80
C LEU A 97 -6.31 -7.46 2.33
N SER A 98 -5.36 -7.44 3.28
CA SER A 98 -4.96 -8.62 4.05
C SER A 98 -5.85 -8.86 5.28
N PRO A 99 -5.97 -10.12 5.75
CA PRO A 99 -6.59 -10.43 7.03
C PRO A 99 -5.98 -9.63 8.19
N ALA A 100 -4.66 -9.49 8.23
CA ALA A 100 -3.98 -8.73 9.27
C ALA A 100 -4.37 -7.25 9.25
N ALA A 101 -4.45 -6.64 8.07
CA ALA A 101 -4.81 -5.23 7.94
C ALA A 101 -6.22 -4.96 8.47
N VAL A 102 -7.20 -5.82 8.18
CA VAL A 102 -8.59 -5.59 8.64
C VAL A 102 -8.84 -5.97 10.10
N ALA A 103 -7.90 -6.66 10.75
CA ALA A 103 -8.06 -7.09 12.15
C ALA A 103 -7.81 -5.96 13.16
N ASP A 104 -7.07 -4.92 12.76
CA ASP A 104 -6.72 -3.76 13.57
C ASP A 104 -7.09 -2.48 12.82
N GLY A 105 -7.98 -1.64 13.40
CA GLY A 105 -8.45 -0.45 12.71
C GLY A 105 -7.37 0.61 12.47
N VAL A 106 -6.37 0.72 13.34
CA VAL A 106 -5.24 1.64 13.14
C VAL A 106 -4.37 1.13 11.99
N LEU A 107 -4.05 -0.16 11.98
CA LEU A 107 -3.31 -0.78 10.90
C LEU A 107 -4.06 -0.66 9.56
N LEU A 108 -5.38 -0.89 9.55
CA LEU A 108 -6.21 -0.75 8.36
C LEU A 108 -6.08 0.64 7.74
N LEU A 109 -6.23 1.69 8.55
CA LEU A 109 -6.12 3.06 8.06
C LEU A 109 -4.70 3.34 7.54
N ARG A 110 -3.66 2.98 8.31
CA ARG A 110 -2.26 3.14 7.87
C ARG A 110 -2.00 2.46 6.54
N THR A 111 -2.47 1.23 6.38
CA THR A 111 -2.36 0.46 5.13
C THR A 111 -3.11 1.14 4.00
N VAL A 112 -4.36 1.58 4.20
CA VAL A 112 -5.14 2.20 3.12
C VAL A 112 -4.51 3.51 2.65
N TRP A 113 -4.02 4.38 3.54
CA TRP A 113 -3.30 5.58 3.12
C TRP A 113 -1.99 5.27 2.38
N HIS A 114 -1.27 4.23 2.80
CA HIS A 114 -0.11 3.74 2.07
C HIS A 114 -0.51 3.31 0.64
N GLU A 115 -1.51 2.46 0.49
CA GLU A 115 -1.97 1.97 -0.81
C GLU A 115 -2.52 3.09 -1.71
N LEU A 116 -3.18 4.10 -1.14
CA LEU A 116 -3.62 5.28 -1.90
C LEU A 116 -2.44 6.10 -2.45
N GLY A 117 -1.27 6.06 -1.80
CA GLY A 117 -0.03 6.59 -2.36
C GLY A 117 0.37 5.87 -3.66
N HIS A 118 0.27 4.53 -3.68
CA HIS A 118 0.48 3.73 -4.89
C HIS A 118 -0.57 4.03 -5.97
N VAL A 119 -1.83 4.18 -5.59
CA VAL A 119 -2.90 4.60 -6.51
C VAL A 119 -2.53 5.92 -7.21
N GLY A 120 -2.06 6.91 -6.44
CA GLY A 120 -1.61 8.19 -7.00
C GLY A 120 -0.44 8.06 -7.97
N SER A 121 0.53 7.21 -7.65
CA SER A 121 1.67 6.90 -8.52
C SER A 121 1.23 6.20 -9.82
N ILE A 122 0.33 5.21 -9.72
CA ILE A 122 -0.26 4.51 -10.87
C ILE A 122 -1.07 5.47 -11.74
N ALA A 123 -1.85 6.39 -11.16
CA ALA A 123 -2.65 7.34 -11.92
C ALA A 123 -1.76 8.27 -12.78
N LYS A 124 -0.61 8.68 -12.25
CA LYS A 124 0.34 9.58 -12.94
C LYS A 124 1.25 8.84 -13.93
N GLY A 125 1.86 7.74 -13.51
CA GLY A 125 2.88 7.01 -14.28
C GLY A 125 2.36 5.80 -15.06
N ARG A 126 1.11 5.39 -14.82
CA ARG A 126 0.41 4.28 -15.50
C ARG A 126 1.24 2.99 -15.45
N LEU A 127 1.07 2.11 -16.45
CA LEU A 127 1.81 0.86 -16.51
C LEU A 127 3.32 1.03 -16.69
N GLY A 128 3.79 2.18 -17.20
CA GLY A 128 5.22 2.48 -17.25
C GLY A 128 5.82 2.52 -15.85
N TRP A 129 5.13 3.16 -14.90
CA TRP A 129 5.53 3.14 -13.50
C TRP A 129 5.44 1.74 -12.89
N CYS A 130 4.37 0.99 -13.14
CA CYS A 130 4.24 -0.39 -12.64
C CYS A 130 5.38 -1.30 -13.14
N PHE A 131 5.75 -1.16 -14.42
CA PHE A 131 6.86 -1.91 -15.00
C PHE A 131 8.20 -1.50 -14.39
N ALA A 132 8.45 -0.18 -14.26
CA ALA A 132 9.67 0.33 -13.64
C ALA A 132 9.79 -0.14 -12.17
N TYR A 133 8.69 -0.11 -11.41
CA TYR A 133 8.63 -0.63 -10.05
C TYR A 133 9.00 -2.12 -9.99
N LEU A 134 8.61 -2.93 -10.97
CA LEU A 134 8.95 -4.35 -11.01
C LEU A 134 10.46 -4.58 -11.21
N ILE A 135 11.13 -3.79 -12.06
CA ILE A 135 12.50 -4.08 -12.48
C ILE A 135 13.59 -3.24 -11.79
N ALA A 136 13.25 -2.08 -11.25
CA ALA A 136 14.21 -1.10 -10.74
C ALA A 136 14.05 -0.89 -9.21
N ALA A 137 15.10 -1.17 -8.45
CA ALA A 137 15.09 -1.09 -7.00
C ALA A 137 14.89 0.35 -6.51
N GLU A 138 15.48 1.33 -7.19
CA GLU A 138 15.32 2.76 -6.91
C GLU A 138 13.89 3.25 -7.10
N VAL A 139 13.15 2.66 -8.05
CA VAL A 139 11.73 2.99 -8.27
C VAL A 139 10.87 2.39 -7.15
N ARG A 140 11.20 1.19 -6.67
CA ARG A 140 10.55 0.63 -5.46
C ARG A 140 10.85 1.49 -4.24
N ALA A 141 12.09 1.89 -4.03
CA ALA A 141 12.48 2.78 -2.94
C ALA A 141 11.70 4.11 -2.97
N GLY A 142 11.67 4.77 -4.13
CA GLY A 142 10.93 6.03 -4.32
C GLY A 142 9.40 5.87 -4.33
N GLY A 143 8.88 4.67 -4.57
CA GLY A 143 7.45 4.37 -4.50
C GLY A 143 7.00 4.02 -3.07
N GLU A 144 7.74 3.17 -2.37
CA GLU A 144 7.37 2.66 -1.05
C GLU A 144 7.59 3.68 0.06
N ALA A 145 8.72 4.38 0.08
CA ALA A 145 9.07 5.26 1.19
C ALA A 145 8.04 6.41 1.39
N PRO A 146 7.56 7.11 0.34
CA PRO A 146 6.49 8.09 0.49
C PRO A 146 5.17 7.47 0.94
N CYS A 147 4.83 6.27 0.47
CA CYS A 147 3.61 5.56 0.87
C CYS A 147 3.67 5.16 2.35
N PHE A 148 4.82 4.68 2.84
CA PHE A 148 5.04 4.52 4.28
C PHE A 148 4.90 5.85 5.03
N GLY A 149 5.40 6.95 4.47
CA GLY A 149 5.21 8.29 5.02
C GLY A 149 3.75 8.68 5.21
N ALA A 150 2.88 8.38 4.24
CA ALA A 150 1.44 8.58 4.37
C ALA A 150 0.85 7.77 5.55
N GLY A 151 1.24 6.50 5.67
CA GLY A 151 0.87 5.66 6.82
C GLY A 151 1.46 6.15 8.15
N MET A 152 2.63 6.78 8.15
CA MET A 152 3.23 7.37 9.35
C MET A 152 2.38 8.52 9.89
N VAL A 153 1.85 9.39 9.02
CA VAL A 153 0.95 10.50 9.42
C VAL A 153 -0.24 9.96 10.19
N VAL A 154 -0.90 8.92 9.68
CA VAL A 154 -2.06 8.30 10.33
C VAL A 154 -1.71 7.83 11.75
N ALA A 155 -0.58 7.15 11.91
CA ALA A 155 -0.13 6.66 13.21
C ALA A 155 0.14 7.82 14.19
N VAL A 156 0.83 8.87 13.74
CA VAL A 156 1.16 10.04 14.55
C VAL A 156 -0.10 10.82 14.94
N VAL A 157 -1.06 11.00 14.04
CA VAL A 157 -2.37 11.62 14.35
C VAL A 157 -3.11 10.84 15.44
N LEU A 158 -2.98 9.52 15.45
CA LEU A 158 -3.54 8.65 16.48
C LEU A 158 -2.65 8.56 17.74
N GLY A 159 -1.59 9.36 17.83
CA GLY A 159 -0.74 9.49 19.02
C GLY A 159 0.31 8.39 19.16
N ALA A 160 0.84 7.88 18.05
CA ALA A 160 2.06 7.09 18.03
C ALA A 160 3.30 7.99 18.04
N ASP A 161 4.39 7.47 18.59
CA ASP A 161 5.69 8.15 18.57
C ASP A 161 6.30 8.12 17.16
N VAL A 162 6.76 9.28 16.68
CA VAL A 162 7.23 9.43 15.30
C VAL A 162 8.52 8.68 15.02
N ASP A 163 9.41 8.54 16.01
CA ASP A 163 10.66 7.78 15.88
C ASP A 163 10.39 6.29 15.76
N GLN A 164 9.51 5.77 16.62
CA GLN A 164 9.09 4.38 16.56
C GLN A 164 8.45 4.05 15.21
N VAL A 165 7.52 4.89 14.74
CA VAL A 165 6.81 4.65 13.48
C VAL A 165 7.78 4.74 12.29
N ALA A 166 8.75 5.67 12.30
CA ALA A 166 9.80 5.73 11.28
C ALA A 166 10.68 4.46 11.28
N ALA A 167 11.08 3.98 12.46
CA ALA A 167 11.84 2.73 12.58
C ALA A 167 11.04 1.52 12.06
N ASP A 168 9.73 1.46 12.33
CA ASP A 168 8.85 0.42 11.82
C ASP A 168 8.74 0.46 10.28
N ALA A 169 8.61 1.66 9.71
CA ALA A 169 8.60 1.86 8.26
C ALA A 169 9.91 1.36 7.62
N LYS A 170 11.07 1.68 8.19
CA LYS A 170 12.36 1.19 7.71
C LYS A 170 12.47 -0.33 7.77
N ARG A 171 12.00 -0.97 8.86
CA ARG A 171 11.97 -2.44 8.94
C ARG A 171 11.06 -3.06 7.88
N SER A 172 9.96 -2.39 7.54
CA SER A 172 9.03 -2.85 6.51
C SER A 172 9.65 -2.85 5.10
N LEU A 173 10.70 -2.06 4.85
CA LEU A 173 11.42 -2.05 3.56
C LEU A 173 12.13 -3.36 3.24
N GLN A 174 12.41 -4.22 4.23
CA GLN A 174 13.09 -5.50 4.03
C GLN A 174 12.37 -6.42 3.03
N GLY A 175 11.05 -6.26 2.87
CA GLY A 175 10.24 -7.05 1.95
C GLY A 175 10.30 -6.65 0.47
N TYR A 176 11.07 -5.61 0.09
CA TYR A 176 10.98 -4.99 -1.24
C TYR A 176 12.19 -5.20 -2.15
N ALA A 177 13.10 -6.12 -1.79
CA ALA A 177 14.27 -6.46 -2.60
C ALA A 177 15.02 -5.20 -3.08
N LEU A 178 15.37 -4.33 -2.13
CA LEU A 178 16.16 -3.13 -2.36
C LEU A 178 17.63 -3.49 -2.24
N ASP A 179 18.43 -3.11 -3.25
CA ASP A 179 19.88 -3.11 -3.10
C ASP A 179 20.33 -2.01 -2.12
N GLU A 180 21.61 -1.99 -1.78
CA GLU A 180 22.14 -1.06 -0.78
C GLU A 180 21.87 0.42 -1.13
N PRO A 181 22.12 0.90 -2.37
CA PRO A 181 21.78 2.27 -2.76
C PRO A 181 20.28 2.58 -2.66
N ALA A 182 19.42 1.69 -3.16
CA ALA A 182 17.97 1.89 -3.10
C ALA A 182 17.45 1.87 -1.66
N ARG A 183 18.01 1.02 -0.79
CA ARG A 183 17.67 1.01 0.64
C ARG A 183 18.09 2.32 1.30
N ALA A 184 19.29 2.82 1.04
CA ALA A 184 19.75 4.10 1.58
C ALA A 184 18.85 5.27 1.12
N LEU A 185 18.42 5.27 -0.15
CA LEU A 185 17.45 6.23 -0.66
C LEU A 185 16.11 6.16 0.09
N ALA A 186 15.53 4.97 0.23
CA ALA A 186 14.25 4.77 0.91
C ALA A 186 14.32 5.20 2.39
N GLU A 187 15.38 4.82 3.10
CA GLU A 187 15.58 5.20 4.50
C GLU A 187 15.77 6.71 4.65
N GLY A 188 16.50 7.35 3.74
CA GLY A 188 16.66 8.81 3.72
C GLY A 188 15.35 9.56 3.49
N ILE A 189 14.47 9.04 2.62
CA ILE A 189 13.12 9.58 2.43
C ILE A 189 12.31 9.44 3.72
N ILE A 190 12.35 8.28 4.38
CA ILE A 190 11.63 8.05 5.65
C ILE A 190 12.15 9.00 6.74
N ASP A 191 13.47 9.22 6.83
CA ASP A 191 14.06 10.17 7.78
C ASP A 191 13.60 11.60 7.49
N SER A 192 13.54 12.00 6.21
CA SER A 192 13.01 13.30 5.81
C SER A 192 11.53 13.46 6.20
N VAL A 193 10.71 12.43 6.01
CA VAL A 193 9.32 12.43 6.47
C VAL A 193 9.25 12.53 7.99
N ARG A 194 10.07 11.78 8.72
CA ARG A 194 10.13 11.83 10.19
C ARG A 194 10.41 13.24 10.70
N GLU A 195 11.43 13.91 10.15
CA GLU A 195 11.74 15.29 10.56
C GLU A 195 10.61 16.27 10.19
N THR A 196 9.96 16.07 9.03
CA THR A 196 8.80 16.87 8.62
C THR A 196 7.63 16.70 9.59
N LEU A 197 7.34 15.47 10.00
CA LEU A 197 6.29 15.15 10.98
C LEU A 197 6.63 15.68 12.38
N ARG A 198 7.89 15.65 12.81
CA ARG A 198 8.31 16.28 14.07
C ARG A 198 8.07 17.79 14.04
N ALA A 199 8.38 18.44 12.93
CA ALA A 199 8.27 19.89 12.81
C ALA A 199 6.81 20.37 12.67
N THR A 200 5.96 19.61 11.96
CA THR A 200 4.64 20.10 11.51
C THR A 200 3.47 19.21 11.93
N GLY A 201 3.75 17.96 12.29
CA GLY A 201 2.74 16.92 12.48
C GLY A 201 2.04 16.46 11.19
N ASP A 202 2.44 16.98 10.02
CA ASP A 202 1.76 16.74 8.75
C ASP A 202 2.73 16.42 7.61
N LEU A 203 2.21 15.80 6.55
CA LEU A 203 2.91 15.55 5.31
C LEU A 203 1.94 15.81 4.16
N GLY A 204 2.06 16.98 3.51
CA GLY A 204 1.29 17.30 2.31
C GLY A 204 -0.23 17.38 2.51
N GLY A 205 -0.72 17.71 3.71
CA GLY A 205 -2.15 17.85 4.02
C GLY A 205 -2.82 16.57 4.53
N ILE A 206 -2.11 15.44 4.58
CA ILE A 206 -2.66 14.14 5.00
C ILE A 206 -3.24 14.22 6.42
N ARG A 207 -2.61 14.97 7.34
CA ARG A 207 -3.13 15.14 8.71
C ARG A 207 -4.55 15.71 8.68
N ALA A 208 -4.77 16.76 7.89
CA ALA A 208 -6.07 17.40 7.80
C ALA A 208 -7.13 16.43 7.24
N GLU A 209 -6.76 15.62 6.24
CA GLU A 209 -7.63 14.57 5.70
C GLU A 209 -7.96 13.52 6.76
N VAL A 210 -6.96 12.99 7.47
CA VAL A 210 -7.16 11.98 8.53
C VAL A 210 -8.08 12.52 9.62
N VAL A 211 -7.83 13.75 10.10
CA VAL A 211 -8.67 14.39 11.14
C VAL A 211 -10.10 14.56 10.64
N ALA A 212 -10.30 14.99 9.39
CA ALA A 212 -11.63 15.15 8.82
C ALA A 212 -12.38 13.81 8.71
N GLU A 213 -11.70 12.75 8.28
CA GLU A 213 -12.28 11.41 8.17
C GLU A 213 -12.65 10.81 9.53
N LEU A 214 -11.81 11.03 10.54
CA LEU A 214 -12.10 10.61 11.92
C LEU A 214 -13.26 11.41 12.52
N ALA A 215 -13.29 12.72 12.31
CA ALA A 215 -14.38 13.58 12.77
C ALA A 215 -15.73 13.20 12.15
N ALA A 216 -15.76 12.76 10.88
CA ALA A 216 -16.96 12.26 10.22
C ALA A 216 -17.54 10.99 10.88
N GLU A 217 -16.73 10.25 11.64
CA GLU A 217 -17.15 9.11 12.47
C GLU A 217 -17.33 9.48 13.95
N GLY A 218 -17.29 10.78 14.29
CA GLY A 218 -17.42 11.27 15.66
C GLY A 218 -16.17 11.09 16.53
N ILE A 219 -15.00 10.84 15.93
CA ILE A 219 -13.73 10.63 16.63
C ILE A 219 -12.93 11.93 16.64
N ALA A 220 -12.71 12.50 17.83
CA ALA A 220 -11.83 13.65 18.01
C ALA A 220 -10.37 13.20 18.17
N VAL A 221 -9.44 13.83 17.45
CA VAL A 221 -7.97 13.57 17.52
C VAL A 221 -7.17 14.77 17.94
#